data_AF-A0AAV5MMA6-F1
#
_entry.id   AF-A0AAV5MMA6-F1
#
_cell.length_a   1.000
_cell.length_b   1.000
_cell.length_c   1.000
_cell.angle_alpha   90.00
_cell.angle_beta   90.00
_cell.angle_gamma   90.00
#
_symmetry.space_group_name_H-M   'P 1'
#
loop_
_entity.id
_entity.type
_entity.pdbx_description
1 polymer ?
#
loop_
_entity_poly.entity_id
_entity_poly.type
_entity_poly.pdbx_seq_one_letter_code
_entity_poly.pdbx_strand_id
1 'polypeptide(L)'
;MLAPDFQLARISGAALQMQRELQWFKEVQSIVPESCKKARNKDGETPSDVFTKSHKELAKQGEKWMKATASSSSVVGSLIITIMFAAILTVPGGNNQETGVPIFLRKKSFMVFLISDAISLFTASISVLMFLGILTSRYAEEDFYKSLPQKLILGLSTLFISIATMMVTFSSALIIMVQGRRSVILPIILLAALPVTLFMWLQFPLLVEIFISTYRPGILVKTKKQWH
;
A
#
# COMPACT_ATOMS: atom_id res chain seq x y z
N MET A 1 17.57 -23.41 -7.92
CA MET A 1 17.57 -21.95 -7.72
C MET A 1 16.34 -21.39 -8.46
N LEU A 2 15.23 -21.29 -7.74
CA LEU A 2 13.93 -20.66 -8.05
C LEU A 2 12.98 -21.18 -6.96
N ALA A 3 12.64 -20.34 -5.99
CA ALA A 3 11.48 -20.58 -5.16
C ALA A 3 10.78 -19.25 -4.90
N PRO A 4 10.01 -18.69 -5.87
CA PRO A 4 9.48 -17.35 -5.65
C PRO A 4 8.02 -17.32 -5.21
N ASP A 5 7.12 -18.17 -5.71
CA ASP A 5 5.69 -17.85 -5.56
C ASP A 5 4.99 -18.54 -4.38
N PHE A 6 5.25 -19.84 -4.14
CA PHE A 6 4.58 -20.55 -3.03
C PHE A 6 5.03 -20.04 -1.65
N GLN A 7 6.30 -19.64 -1.51
CA GLN A 7 6.80 -19.11 -0.24
C GLN A 7 6.35 -17.67 0.01
N LEU A 8 6.34 -16.77 -0.99
CA LEU A 8 5.81 -15.41 -0.80
C LEU A 8 4.30 -15.41 -0.56
N ALA A 9 3.52 -16.25 -1.25
CA ALA A 9 2.10 -16.43 -0.98
C ALA A 9 1.85 -16.97 0.44
N ARG A 10 2.68 -17.91 0.90
CA ARG A 10 2.64 -18.40 2.29
C ARG A 10 3.03 -17.32 3.31
N ILE A 11 4.00 -16.47 2.99
CA ILE A 11 4.53 -15.44 3.89
C ILE A 11 3.60 -14.21 3.97
N SER A 12 2.98 -13.79 2.85
CA SER A 12 1.87 -12.82 2.85
C SER A 12 0.66 -13.36 3.61
N GLY A 13 0.32 -14.63 3.35
CA GLY A 13 -0.68 -15.38 4.09
C GLY A 13 -0.41 -15.40 5.59
N ALA A 14 0.84 -15.52 6.03
CA ALA A 14 1.19 -15.52 7.44
C ALA A 14 0.84 -14.20 8.16
N ALA A 15 1.06 -13.04 7.51
CA ALA A 15 0.67 -11.74 8.08
C ALA A 15 -0.86 -11.62 8.22
N LEU A 16 -1.59 -11.99 7.16
CA LEU A 16 -3.05 -11.94 7.15
C LEU A 16 -3.68 -12.98 8.09
N GLN A 17 -3.06 -14.16 8.20
CA GLN A 17 -3.46 -15.20 9.13
C GLN A 17 -3.23 -14.73 10.57
N MET A 18 -2.06 -14.18 10.90
CA MET A 18 -1.79 -13.62 12.23
C MET A 18 -2.81 -12.55 12.61
N GLN A 19 -3.11 -11.63 11.69
CA GLN A 19 -4.14 -10.61 11.89
C GLN A 19 -5.50 -11.23 12.20
N ARG A 20 -5.90 -12.28 11.46
CA ARG A 20 -7.19 -12.96 11.64
C ARG A 20 -7.28 -13.72 12.96
N GLU A 21 -6.23 -14.47 13.31
CA GLU A 21 -6.16 -15.21 14.59
C GLU A 21 -6.26 -14.23 15.77
N LEU A 22 -5.60 -13.08 15.67
CA LEU A 22 -5.66 -12.04 16.68
C LEU A 22 -7.05 -11.37 16.76
N GLN A 23 -7.69 -11.12 15.62
CA GLN A 23 -9.08 -10.64 15.58
C GLN A 23 -10.02 -11.62 16.29
N TRP A 24 -9.93 -12.90 15.94
CA TRP A 24 -10.74 -13.94 16.57
C TRP A 24 -10.48 -14.03 18.08
N PHE A 25 -9.21 -14.01 18.49
CA PHE A 25 -8.84 -14.06 19.92
C PHE A 25 -9.44 -12.88 20.70
N LYS A 26 -9.38 -11.66 20.16
CA LYS A 26 -9.99 -10.47 20.79
C LYS A 26 -11.52 -10.56 20.81
N GLU A 27 -12.15 -11.08 19.76
CA GLU A 27 -13.61 -11.29 19.74
C GLU A 27 -14.04 -12.31 20.79
N VAL A 28 -13.36 -13.47 20.88
CA VAL A 28 -13.64 -14.47 21.92
C VAL A 28 -13.44 -13.85 23.29
N GLN A 29 -12.29 -13.19 23.52
CA GLN A 29 -11.98 -12.49 24.76
C GLN A 29 -13.04 -11.45 25.13
N SER A 30 -13.76 -10.87 24.18
CA SER A 30 -14.85 -9.91 24.46
C SER A 30 -16.13 -10.58 24.99
N ILE A 31 -16.35 -11.87 24.69
CA ILE A 31 -17.55 -12.62 25.06
C ILE A 31 -17.35 -13.38 26.38
N VAL A 32 -16.14 -13.88 26.64
CA VAL A 32 -15.88 -14.75 27.80
C VAL A 32 -15.85 -13.92 29.11
N PRO A 33 -16.39 -14.45 30.23
CA PRO A 33 -16.27 -13.82 31.55
C PRO A 33 -14.83 -13.47 31.95
N GLU A 34 -14.68 -12.42 32.76
CA GLU A 34 -13.37 -11.90 33.18
C GLU A 34 -12.54 -12.92 33.96
N SER A 35 -13.19 -13.83 34.70
CA SER A 35 -12.56 -14.95 35.39
C SER A 35 -11.82 -15.89 34.43
N CYS A 36 -12.38 -16.16 33.26
CA CYS A 36 -11.77 -17.02 32.25
C CYS A 36 -10.57 -16.37 31.56
N LYS A 37 -10.56 -15.04 31.42
CA LYS A 37 -9.42 -14.30 30.82
C LYS A 37 -8.16 -14.38 31.68
N LYS A 38 -8.35 -14.50 33.00
CA LYS A 38 -7.27 -14.57 34.00
C LYS A 38 -7.00 -15.99 34.48
N ALA A 39 -7.81 -16.97 34.08
CA ALA A 39 -7.63 -18.36 34.44
C ALA A 39 -6.28 -18.86 33.91
N ARG A 40 -5.59 -19.66 34.73
CA ARG A 40 -4.30 -20.24 34.37
C ARG A 40 -4.45 -21.72 34.05
N ASN A 41 -3.74 -22.20 33.04
CA ASN A 41 -3.64 -23.63 32.76
C ASN A 41 -2.76 -24.35 33.81
N LYS A 42 -2.54 -25.65 33.64
CA LYS A 42 -1.69 -26.46 34.54
C LYS A 42 -0.24 -25.97 34.60
N ASP A 43 0.20 -25.28 33.55
CA ASP A 43 1.54 -24.71 33.41
C ASP A 43 1.63 -23.27 33.94
N GLY A 44 0.54 -22.73 34.52
CA GLY A 44 0.49 -21.38 35.08
C GLY A 44 0.31 -20.25 34.05
N GLU A 45 0.06 -20.57 32.78
CA GLU A 45 -0.07 -19.64 31.65
C GLU A 45 -1.53 -19.18 31.49
N THR A 46 -1.73 -17.90 31.18
CA THR A 46 -3.05 -17.34 30.82
C THR A 46 -3.37 -17.63 29.34
N PRO A 47 -4.65 -17.50 28.90
CA PRO A 47 -5.00 -17.62 27.48
C PRO A 47 -4.18 -16.71 26.55
N SER A 48 -3.82 -15.50 27.02
CA SER A 48 -2.95 -14.58 26.26
C SER A 48 -1.53 -15.13 26.12
N ASP A 49 -0.95 -15.66 27.20
CA ASP A 49 0.40 -16.24 27.18
C ASP A 49 0.47 -17.43 26.21
N VAL A 50 -0.54 -18.29 26.24
CA VAL A 50 -0.66 -19.45 25.33
C VAL A 50 -0.81 -18.98 23.88
N PHE A 51 -1.62 -17.94 23.63
CA PHE A 51 -1.79 -17.37 22.28
C PHE A 51 -0.46 -16.82 21.74
N THR A 52 0.23 -15.99 22.51
CA THR A 52 1.53 -15.42 22.16
C THR A 52 2.57 -16.51 21.87
N LYS A 53 2.67 -17.51 22.74
CA LYS A 53 3.62 -18.61 22.61
C LYS A 53 3.35 -19.46 21.36
N SER A 54 2.09 -19.78 21.09
CA SER A 54 1.69 -20.60 19.95
C SER A 54 1.83 -19.89 18.60
N HIS A 55 1.65 -18.57 18.56
CA HIS A 55 1.67 -17.78 17.32
C HIS A 55 2.99 -17.04 17.06
N LYS A 56 4.00 -17.20 17.92
CA LYS A 56 5.29 -16.50 17.83
C LYS A 56 5.96 -16.60 16.45
N GLU A 57 6.01 -17.79 15.86
CA GLU A 57 6.65 -17.98 14.55
C GLU A 57 5.81 -17.39 13.41
N LEU A 58 4.48 -17.46 13.51
CA LEU A 58 3.55 -16.84 12.56
C LEU A 58 3.69 -15.31 12.58
N ALA A 59 3.73 -14.71 13.77
CA ALA A 59 3.94 -13.27 13.96
C ALA A 59 5.28 -12.81 13.36
N LYS A 60 6.35 -13.58 13.57
CA LYS A 60 7.68 -13.29 12.99
C LYS A 60 7.69 -13.35 11.46
N GLN A 61 6.99 -14.32 10.87
CA GLN A 61 6.84 -14.40 9.40
C GLN A 61 6.01 -13.24 8.86
N GLY A 62 4.92 -12.89 9.55
CA GLY A 62 4.09 -11.74 9.22
C GLY A 62 4.86 -10.42 9.29
N GLU A 63 5.63 -10.19 10.35
CA GLU A 63 6.52 -9.03 10.50
C GLU A 63 7.50 -8.94 9.33
N LYS A 64 8.20 -10.03 9.02
CA LYS A 64 9.18 -10.07 7.93
C LYS A 64 8.53 -9.69 6.60
N TRP A 65 7.33 -10.22 6.33
CA TRP A 65 6.58 -9.88 5.14
C TRP A 65 6.20 -8.40 5.05
N MET A 66 5.67 -7.85 6.13
CA MET A 66 5.26 -6.45 6.19
C MET A 66 6.45 -5.52 6.00
N LYS A 67 7.60 -5.81 6.64
CA LYS A 67 8.84 -5.04 6.44
C LYS A 67 9.35 -5.13 5.01
N ALA A 68 9.34 -6.32 4.40
CA ALA A 68 9.78 -6.50 3.02
C ALA A 68 8.88 -5.75 2.03
N THR A 69 7.56 -5.82 2.22
CA THR A 69 6.57 -5.10 1.40
C THR A 69 6.69 -3.59 1.58
N ALA A 70 6.82 -3.11 2.81
CA ALA A 70 7.02 -1.70 3.10
C ALA A 70 8.34 -1.17 2.51
N SER A 71 9.44 -1.93 2.63
CA SER A 71 10.73 -1.52 2.09
C SER A 71 10.72 -1.44 0.56
N SER A 72 10.23 -2.48 -0.12
CA SER A 72 10.12 -2.49 -1.59
C SER A 72 9.19 -1.38 -2.10
N SER A 73 8.05 -1.18 -1.46
CA SER A 73 7.09 -0.14 -1.84
C SER A 73 7.63 1.28 -1.55
N SER A 74 8.39 1.47 -0.46
CA SER A 74 9.09 2.73 -0.18
C SER A 74 10.10 3.10 -1.26
N VAL A 75 10.82 2.11 -1.82
CA VAL A 75 11.75 2.37 -2.94
C VAL A 75 10.99 2.82 -4.18
N VAL A 76 9.87 2.18 -4.50
CA VAL A 76 9.01 2.62 -5.61
C VAL A 76 8.49 4.04 -5.36
N GLY A 77 7.99 4.32 -4.15
CA GLY A 77 7.50 5.64 -3.77
C GLY A 77 8.58 6.73 -3.83
N SER A 78 9.80 6.45 -3.34
CA SER A 78 10.90 7.41 -3.39
C SER A 78 11.34 7.73 -4.82
N LEU A 79 11.39 6.71 -5.69
CA LEU A 79 11.65 6.92 -7.12
C LEU A 79 10.60 7.81 -7.78
N ILE A 80 9.31 7.58 -7.49
CA ILE A 80 8.24 8.44 -8.01
C ILE A 80 8.41 9.89 -7.52
N ILE A 81 8.72 10.09 -6.23
CA ILE A 81 8.97 11.42 -5.68
C ILE A 81 10.09 12.11 -6.44
N THR A 82 11.23 11.44 -6.65
CA THR A 82 12.37 12.01 -7.38
C THR A 82 12.00 12.36 -8.82
N ILE A 83 11.33 11.46 -9.54
CA ILE A 83 10.98 11.66 -10.96
C ILE A 83 10.00 12.82 -11.12
N MET A 84 8.94 12.88 -10.31
CA MET A 84 7.94 13.94 -10.41
C MET A 84 8.50 15.29 -9.95
N PHE A 85 9.32 15.31 -8.89
CA PHE A 85 9.99 16.54 -8.46
C PHE A 85 10.96 17.07 -9.51
N ALA A 86 11.66 16.18 -10.23
CA ALA A 86 12.46 16.59 -11.38
C ALA A 86 11.59 17.10 -12.53
N ALA A 87 10.44 16.47 -12.81
CA ALA A 87 9.53 16.85 -13.88
C ALA A 87 8.94 18.26 -13.69
N ILE A 88 8.58 18.66 -12.46
CA ILE A 88 8.08 20.02 -12.20
C ILE A 88 9.17 21.09 -12.36
N LEU A 89 10.42 20.77 -12.03
CA LEU A 89 11.56 21.67 -12.25
C LEU A 89 11.97 21.75 -13.73
N THR A 90 11.83 20.65 -14.46
CA THR A 90 12.14 20.54 -15.89
C THR A 90 10.87 20.56 -16.73
N VAL A 91 10.10 21.65 -16.56
CA VAL A 91 8.74 21.76 -17.10
C VAL A 91 8.71 21.43 -18.59
N PRO A 92 7.85 20.48 -19.02
CA PRO A 92 7.80 20.04 -20.41
C PRO A 92 7.47 21.22 -21.33
N GLY A 93 8.30 21.41 -22.35
CA GLY A 93 8.19 22.52 -23.28
C GLY A 93 8.91 23.80 -22.87
N GLY A 94 9.51 23.86 -21.68
CA GLY A 94 10.42 24.91 -21.25
C GLY A 94 9.75 26.21 -20.77
N ASN A 95 10.60 27.12 -20.30
CA ASN A 95 10.22 28.45 -19.83
C ASN A 95 10.65 29.51 -20.85
N ASN A 96 9.91 30.61 -20.91
CA ASN A 96 10.31 31.78 -21.67
C ASN A 96 11.56 32.40 -21.02
N GLN A 97 12.63 32.59 -21.79
CA GLN A 97 13.92 33.08 -21.30
C GLN A 97 13.88 34.50 -20.73
N GLU A 98 12.94 35.34 -21.15
CA GLU A 98 12.83 36.73 -20.69
C GLU A 98 12.00 36.86 -19.41
N THR A 99 10.98 36.01 -19.24
CA THR A 99 10.00 36.14 -18.14
C THR A 99 10.10 35.02 -17.10
N GLY A 100 10.79 33.92 -17.42
CA GLY A 100 10.84 32.70 -16.60
C GLY A 100 9.53 31.91 -16.55
N VAL A 101 8.48 32.37 -17.24
CA VAL A 101 7.14 31.76 -17.20
C VAL A 101 7.07 30.56 -18.15
N PRO A 102 6.43 29.43 -17.75
CA PRO A 102 6.25 28.29 -18.63
C PRO A 102 5.53 28.65 -19.93
N ILE A 103 6.11 28.26 -21.07
CA ILE A 103 5.62 28.63 -22.41
C ILE A 103 4.19 28.12 -22.65
N PHE A 104 3.86 26.97 -22.05
CA PHE A 104 2.55 26.32 -22.20
C PHE A 104 1.56 26.61 -21.08
N LEU A 105 1.82 27.62 -20.22
CA LEU A 105 0.98 27.91 -19.05
C LEU A 105 -0.52 28.02 -19.37
N ARG A 106 -0.88 28.59 -20.53
CA ARG A 106 -2.30 28.76 -20.93
C ARG A 106 -2.93 27.50 -21.56
N LYS A 107 -2.17 26.43 -21.81
CA LYS A 107 -2.71 25.20 -22.41
C LYS A 107 -3.29 24.29 -21.33
N LYS A 108 -4.47 23.71 -21.62
CA LYS A 108 -5.14 22.75 -20.71
C LYS A 108 -4.24 21.56 -20.34
N SER A 109 -3.48 21.02 -21.30
CA SER A 109 -2.55 19.90 -21.07
C SER A 109 -1.47 20.24 -20.03
N PHE A 110 -1.02 21.49 -19.97
CA PHE A 110 -0.04 21.94 -18.99
C PHE A 110 -0.63 22.04 -17.59
N MET A 111 -1.88 22.50 -17.46
CA MET A 111 -2.57 22.49 -16.16
C MET A 111 -2.83 21.06 -15.66
N VAL A 112 -3.20 20.13 -16.56
CA VAL A 112 -3.32 18.71 -16.21
C VAL A 112 -1.98 18.16 -15.74
N PHE A 113 -0.88 18.46 -16.45
CA PHE A 113 0.47 18.08 -16.06
C PHE A 113 0.80 18.56 -14.63
N LEU A 114 0.65 19.85 -14.34
CA LEU A 114 0.97 20.41 -13.01
C LEU A 114 0.15 19.79 -11.88
N ILE A 115 -1.16 19.65 -12.07
CA ILE A 115 -2.07 19.12 -11.04
C ILE A 115 -1.77 17.63 -10.80
N SER A 116 -1.60 16.84 -11.87
CA SER A 116 -1.31 15.42 -11.74
C SER A 116 0.06 15.16 -11.13
N ASP A 117 1.08 15.94 -11.49
CA ASP A 117 2.41 15.88 -10.88
C ASP A 117 2.36 16.13 -9.37
N ALA A 118 1.68 17.20 -8.95
CA ALA A 118 1.50 17.51 -7.54
C ALA A 118 0.78 16.40 -6.78
N ILE A 119 -0.34 15.87 -7.32
CA ILE A 119 -1.07 14.76 -6.69
C ILE A 119 -0.15 13.53 -6.57
N SER A 120 0.60 13.22 -7.62
CA SER A 120 1.54 12.10 -7.64
C SER A 120 2.60 12.23 -6.54
N LEU A 121 3.19 13.43 -6.40
CA LEU A 121 4.19 13.74 -5.38
C LEU A 121 3.66 13.60 -3.95
N PHE A 122 2.53 14.24 -3.66
CA PHE A 122 1.96 14.22 -2.32
C PHE A 122 1.51 12.81 -1.92
N THR A 123 0.86 12.08 -2.82
CA THR A 123 0.39 10.72 -2.53
C THR A 123 1.54 9.72 -2.41
N ALA A 124 2.61 9.84 -3.21
CA ALA A 124 3.83 9.05 -3.00
C ALA A 124 4.51 9.39 -1.65
N SER A 125 4.56 10.66 -1.28
CA SER A 125 5.15 11.09 -0.01
C SER A 125 4.39 10.53 1.19
N ILE A 126 3.05 10.60 1.17
CA ILE A 126 2.20 9.96 2.18
C ILE A 126 2.48 8.45 2.23
N SER A 127 2.53 7.79 1.07
CA SER A 127 2.81 6.36 0.98
C SER A 127 4.13 5.98 1.64
N VAL A 128 5.21 6.69 1.33
CA VAL A 128 6.55 6.48 1.91
C VAL A 128 6.52 6.70 3.43
N LEU A 129 5.83 7.73 3.92
CA LEU A 129 5.69 7.97 5.36
C LEU A 129 4.93 6.83 6.06
N MET A 130 3.87 6.31 5.44
CA MET A 130 3.13 5.17 5.98
C MET A 130 4.00 3.91 6.05
N PHE A 131 4.77 3.61 5.00
CA PHE A 131 5.70 2.48 4.98
C PHE A 131 6.87 2.68 5.95
N LEU A 132 7.39 3.89 6.11
CA LEU A 132 8.38 4.20 7.15
C LEU A 132 7.79 3.97 8.55
N GLY A 133 6.52 4.32 8.75
CA GLY A 133 5.77 4.04 9.98
C GLY A 133 5.52 2.55 10.24
N ILE A 134 5.62 1.70 9.22
CA ILE A 134 5.63 0.23 9.34
C ILE A 134 7.04 -0.24 9.71
N LEU A 135 8.07 0.27 9.05
CA LEU A 135 9.47 -0.13 9.30
C LEU A 135 9.96 0.26 10.71
N THR A 136 9.48 1.39 11.23
CA THR A 136 9.83 1.91 12.57
C THR A 136 8.89 1.43 13.69
N SER A 137 7.83 0.68 13.35
CA SER A 137 6.91 0.12 14.35
C SER A 137 7.61 -0.90 15.25
N ARG A 138 7.14 -1.05 16.49
CA ARG A 138 7.67 -2.03 17.46
C ARG A 138 7.12 -3.45 17.26
N TYR A 139 6.19 -3.65 16.31
CA TYR A 139 5.58 -4.94 15.97
C TYR A 139 5.09 -5.73 17.19
N ALA A 140 4.48 -5.03 18.16
CA ALA A 140 3.77 -5.70 19.25
C ALA A 140 2.55 -6.45 18.68
N GLU A 141 2.10 -7.51 19.34
CA GLU A 141 0.92 -8.27 18.87
C GLU A 141 -0.29 -7.36 18.65
N GLU A 142 -0.53 -6.39 19.53
CA GLU A 142 -1.65 -5.45 19.42
C GLU A 142 -1.58 -4.56 18.17
N ASP A 143 -0.38 -4.31 17.64
CA ASP A 143 -0.22 -3.52 16.41
C ASP A 143 -0.69 -4.29 15.17
N PHE A 144 -0.60 -5.62 15.16
CA PHE A 144 -1.11 -6.46 14.07
C PHE A 144 -2.63 -6.45 13.96
N TYR A 145 -3.35 -6.03 15.02
CA TYR A 145 -4.82 -5.99 15.01
C TYR A 145 -5.38 -4.83 14.18
N LYS A 146 -4.76 -3.64 14.26
CA LYS A 146 -5.27 -2.42 13.62
C LYS A 146 -4.19 -1.53 13.01
N SER A 147 -3.16 -1.16 13.77
CA SER A 147 -2.24 -0.10 13.35
C SER A 147 -1.42 -0.49 12.13
N LEU A 148 -0.86 -1.70 12.10
CA LEU A 148 -0.01 -2.20 11.01
C LEU A 148 -0.81 -2.44 9.71
N PRO A 149 -1.94 -3.18 9.71
CA PRO A 149 -2.76 -3.35 8.51
C PRO A 149 -3.31 -2.03 7.95
N GLN A 150 -3.76 -1.11 8.82
CA GLN A 150 -4.25 0.21 8.36
C GLN A 150 -3.15 1.03 7.70
N LYS A 151 -1.94 1.04 8.29
CA LYS A 151 -0.79 1.71 7.67
C LYS A 151 -0.45 1.10 6.31
N LEU A 152 -0.49 -0.22 6.20
CA LEU A 152 -0.21 -0.93 4.95
C LEU A 152 -1.25 -0.62 3.87
N ILE A 153 -2.53 -0.65 4.21
CA ILE A 153 -3.63 -0.31 3.29
C ILE A 153 -3.51 1.14 2.81
N LEU A 154 -3.28 2.09 3.73
CA LEU A 154 -3.15 3.50 3.37
C LEU A 154 -1.89 3.76 2.53
N GLY A 155 -0.79 3.10 2.87
CA GLY A 155 0.46 3.19 2.12
C GLY A 155 0.31 2.67 0.69
N LEU A 156 -0.27 1.47 0.52
CA LEU A 156 -0.48 0.90 -0.81
C LEU A 156 -1.52 1.68 -1.62
N SER A 157 -2.63 2.13 -1.01
CA SER A 157 -3.67 2.88 -1.73
C SER A 157 -3.15 4.22 -2.28
N THR A 158 -2.41 4.96 -1.45
CA THR A 158 -1.79 6.22 -1.88
C THR A 158 -0.68 5.99 -2.92
N LEU A 159 0.07 4.89 -2.85
CA LEU A 159 1.02 4.52 -3.89
C LEU A 159 0.34 4.25 -5.24
N PHE A 160 -0.77 3.52 -5.23
CA PHE A 160 -1.53 3.25 -6.45
C PHE A 160 -2.09 4.52 -7.09
N ILE A 161 -2.61 5.44 -6.28
CA ILE A 161 -3.06 6.75 -6.76
C ILE A 161 -1.87 7.49 -7.39
N SER A 162 -0.71 7.49 -6.72
CA SER A 162 0.50 8.14 -7.23
C SER A 162 0.92 7.59 -8.59
N ILE A 163 1.00 6.26 -8.74
CA ILE A 163 1.35 5.60 -10.00
C ILE A 163 0.36 5.96 -11.12
N ALA A 164 -0.95 5.96 -10.82
CA ALA A 164 -1.97 6.33 -11.80
C ALA A 164 -1.82 7.80 -12.23
N THR A 165 -1.59 8.72 -11.29
CA THR A 165 -1.38 10.14 -11.62
C THR A 165 -0.07 10.39 -12.34
N MET A 166 1.01 9.67 -12.01
CA MET A 166 2.29 9.72 -12.73
C MET A 166 2.11 9.39 -14.21
N MET A 167 1.27 8.40 -14.54
CA MET A 167 0.95 8.06 -15.94
C MET A 167 0.19 9.18 -16.66
N VAL A 168 -0.69 9.89 -15.95
CA VAL A 168 -1.38 11.08 -16.47
C VAL A 168 -0.40 12.22 -16.70
N THR A 169 0.53 12.44 -15.76
CA THR A 169 1.61 13.43 -15.87
C THR A 169 2.48 13.15 -17.09
N PHE A 170 2.95 11.92 -17.24
CA PHE A 170 3.77 11.49 -18.37
C PHE A 170 3.04 11.67 -19.72
N SER A 171 1.77 11.24 -19.79
CA SER A 171 0.95 11.40 -20.99
C SER A 171 0.76 12.88 -21.36
N SER A 172 0.53 13.74 -20.37
CA SER A 172 0.39 15.18 -20.55
C SER A 172 1.69 15.83 -21.02
N ALA A 173 2.83 15.43 -20.44
CA ALA A 173 4.16 15.89 -20.85
C ALA A 173 4.46 15.55 -22.31
N LEU A 174 4.17 14.31 -22.75
CA LEU A 174 4.34 13.91 -24.15
C LEU A 174 3.46 14.72 -25.12
N ILE A 175 2.22 14.99 -24.74
CA ILE A 175 1.31 15.82 -25.55
C ILE A 175 1.86 17.25 -25.71
N ILE A 176 2.45 17.81 -24.66
CA ILE A 176 3.05 19.15 -24.68
C ILE A 176 4.30 19.16 -25.57
N MET A 177 5.17 18.17 -25.44
CA MET A 177 6.45 18.10 -26.16
C MET A 177 6.29 17.82 -27.65
N VAL A 178 5.39 16.91 -28.05
CA VAL A 178 5.31 16.37 -29.43
C VAL A 178 4.29 17.14 -30.31
N GLN A 179 3.62 18.16 -29.76
CA GLN A 179 2.74 19.12 -30.45
C GLN A 179 1.97 18.56 -31.67
N GLY A 180 0.99 17.69 -31.42
CA GLY A 180 -0.03 17.35 -32.43
C GLY A 180 0.27 16.15 -33.33
N ARG A 181 1.45 15.52 -33.27
CA ARG A 181 1.71 14.25 -33.98
C ARG A 181 1.12 13.04 -33.23
N ARG A 182 -0.22 12.93 -33.22
CA ARG A 182 -0.95 11.86 -32.51
C ARG A 182 -0.49 10.44 -32.87
N SER A 183 -0.13 10.21 -34.13
CA SER A 183 0.35 8.90 -34.61
C SER A 183 1.65 8.43 -33.94
N VAL A 184 2.47 9.35 -33.41
CA VAL A 184 3.71 9.03 -32.68
C VAL A 184 3.46 8.98 -31.17
N ILE A 185 2.59 9.84 -30.65
CA ILE A 185 2.29 9.93 -29.21
C ILE A 185 1.58 8.66 -28.69
N LEU A 186 0.56 8.18 -29.43
CA LEU A 186 -0.23 7.01 -29.05
C LEU A 186 0.60 5.74 -28.79
N PRO A 187 1.48 5.29 -29.73
CA PRO A 187 2.28 4.09 -29.50
C PRO A 187 3.27 4.25 -28.34
N ILE A 188 3.84 5.46 -28.13
CA ILE A 188 4.75 5.71 -27.00
C ILE A 188 4.00 5.61 -25.66
N ILE A 189 2.83 6.23 -25.55
CA ILE A 189 2.00 6.13 -24.33
C ILE A 189 1.61 4.68 -24.05
N LEU A 190 1.17 3.94 -25.07
CA LEU A 190 0.79 2.53 -24.93
C LEU A 190 1.96 1.68 -24.45
N LEU A 191 3.14 1.87 -25.05
CA LEU A 191 4.35 1.13 -24.68
C LEU A 191 4.81 1.45 -23.26
N ALA A 192 4.77 2.74 -22.86
CA ALA A 192 5.14 3.17 -21.51
C ALA A 192 4.11 2.75 -20.45
N ALA A 193 2.82 2.69 -20.81
CA ALA A 193 1.75 2.29 -19.90
C ALA A 193 1.77 0.80 -19.60
N LEU A 194 2.21 -0.04 -20.55
CA LEU A 194 2.19 -1.50 -20.43
C LEU A 194 2.87 -2.07 -19.16
N PRO A 195 4.12 -1.69 -18.80
CA PRO A 195 4.73 -2.18 -17.56
C PRO A 195 4.00 -1.66 -16.30
N VAL A 196 3.48 -0.43 -16.35
CA VAL A 196 2.79 0.18 -15.21
C VAL A 196 1.42 -0.47 -14.99
N THR A 197 0.63 -0.66 -16.04
CA THR A 197 -0.67 -1.33 -15.94
C THR A 197 -0.54 -2.78 -15.52
N LEU A 198 0.49 -3.48 -16.01
CA LEU A 198 0.80 -4.85 -15.57
C LEU A 198 1.13 -4.88 -14.07
N PHE A 199 1.96 -3.95 -13.59
CA PHE A 199 2.28 -3.84 -12.17
C PHE A 199 1.02 -3.57 -11.31
N MET A 200 0.18 -2.62 -11.74
CA MET A 200 -1.10 -2.33 -11.07
C MET A 200 -1.98 -3.58 -11.01
N TRP A 201 -2.10 -4.31 -12.11
CA TRP A 201 -2.92 -5.52 -12.20
C TRP A 201 -2.43 -6.63 -11.26
N LEU A 202 -1.12 -6.81 -11.13
CA LEU A 202 -0.52 -7.83 -10.28
C LEU A 202 -0.62 -7.48 -8.78
N GLN A 203 -0.49 -6.20 -8.41
CA GLN A 203 -0.46 -5.76 -7.02
C GLN A 203 -1.85 -5.41 -6.47
N PHE A 204 -2.81 -5.05 -7.32
CA PHE A 204 -4.16 -4.69 -6.89
C PHE A 204 -4.89 -5.79 -6.11
N PRO A 205 -4.83 -7.09 -6.51
CA PRO A 205 -5.44 -8.18 -5.74
C PRO A 205 -4.95 -8.25 -4.30
N LEU A 206 -3.65 -7.95 -4.06
CA LEU A 206 -3.05 -7.96 -2.74
C LEU A 206 -3.64 -6.87 -1.85
N LEU A 207 -3.86 -5.65 -2.38
CA LEU A 207 -4.55 -4.59 -1.62
C LEU A 207 -6.00 -4.98 -1.31
N VAL A 208 -6.71 -5.57 -2.27
CA VAL A 208 -8.09 -6.04 -2.06
C VAL A 208 -8.13 -7.12 -0.98
N GLU A 209 -7.20 -8.06 -1.00
CA GLU A 209 -7.11 -9.13 -0.01
C GLU A 209 -6.87 -8.59 1.41
N ILE A 210 -5.93 -7.65 1.57
CA ILE A 210 -5.65 -7.01 2.87
C ILE A 210 -6.86 -6.20 3.35
N PHE A 211 -7.50 -5.45 2.44
CA PHE A 211 -8.68 -4.65 2.77
C PHE A 211 -9.84 -5.55 3.24
N ILE A 212 -10.12 -6.62 2.49
CA ILE A 212 -11.15 -7.60 2.88
C ILE A 212 -10.77 -8.24 4.20
N SER A 213 -9.53 -8.72 4.40
CA SER A 213 -9.12 -9.36 5.65
C SER A 213 -9.24 -8.42 6.86
N THR A 214 -9.01 -7.12 6.66
CA THR A 214 -9.07 -6.12 7.74
C THR A 214 -10.49 -5.70 8.09
N TYR A 215 -11.35 -5.51 7.08
CA TYR A 215 -12.70 -4.96 7.26
C TYR A 215 -13.81 -6.02 7.18
N ARG A 216 -13.49 -7.31 6.99
CA ARG A 216 -14.50 -8.38 7.01
C ARG A 216 -15.24 -8.36 8.35
N PRO A 217 -16.58 -8.47 8.37
CA PRO A 217 -17.32 -8.60 9.62
C PRO A 217 -16.81 -9.80 10.41
N GLY A 218 -16.69 -9.60 11.72
CA GLY A 218 -16.26 -10.63 12.67
C GLY A 218 -16.99 -11.95 12.51
N ILE A 219 -16.27 -13.05 12.70
CA ILE A 219 -16.80 -14.42 12.52
C ILE A 219 -18.02 -14.62 13.44
N LEU A 220 -17.98 -14.03 14.64
CA LEU A 220 -19.04 -14.14 15.64
C LEU A 220 -20.27 -13.26 15.35
N VAL A 221 -20.10 -12.17 14.58
CA VAL A 221 -21.22 -11.33 14.12
C VAL A 221 -22.05 -12.05 13.06
N LYS A 222 -21.42 -12.90 12.24
CA LYS A 222 -22.13 -13.73 11.25
C LYS A 222 -22.98 -14.81 11.90
N THR A 223 -22.49 -15.49 12.94
CA THR A 223 -23.27 -16.51 13.65
C THR A 223 -24.48 -15.89 14.31
N LYS A 224 -24.36 -14.74 15.00
CA LYS A 224 -25.52 -14.08 15.65
C LYS A 224 -26.65 -13.73 14.68
N LYS A 225 -26.37 -13.46 13.40
CA LYS A 225 -27.37 -13.20 12.36
C LYS A 225 -28.08 -14.44 11.81
N GLN A 226 -27.56 -15.65 12.04
CA GLN A 226 -28.19 -16.90 11.60
C GLN A 226 -29.13 -17.53 12.64
N TRP A 227 -29.12 -17.04 13.88
CA TRP A 227 -29.94 -17.55 14.98
C TRP A 227 -31.10 -16.61 15.37
N HIS A 228 -31.45 -15.66 14.49
CA HIS A 228 -32.60 -14.77 14.64
C HIS A 228 -33.54 -14.90 13.45
#